data_AF-A0A913HK91-F1
#
_entry.id   AF-A0A913HK91-F1
#
_cell.length_a   1.000
_cell.length_b   1.000
_cell.length_c   1.000
_cell.angle_alpha   90.00
_cell.angle_beta   90.00
_cell.angle_gamma   90.00
#
_symmetry.space_group_name_H-M   'P 1'
#
loop_
_entity.id
_entity.type
_entity.pdbx_description
1 polymer ?
#
loop_
_entity_poly.entity_id
_entity_poly.type
_entity_poly.pdbx_seq_one_letter_code
_entity_poly.pdbx_strand_id
1 'polypeptide(L)'
;MKILKNFQNNPRVNTIFVSKIADTSFDLPEANVLIQVSAHGGSRRQEAQRLGRILRAKKNATDEFNAFFYSLVSQDTVEMGYSRKRQRFLVNQGYAYKVVNHLPGIEKEDLKLSTKEEQLSLLRDVLRTNDADAEEERTKDDLYDGIRDSNYSKREGDHVHSGGYGGTYSVAKGNIESRHPLFKRFRS
;
A
#
# COMPACT_ATOMS: atom_id res chain seq x y z
N MET A 1 -21.47 14.65 7.49
CA MET A 1 -20.66 13.84 8.45
C MET A 1 -21.49 12.81 9.27
N LYS A 2 -22.39 12.03 8.67
CA LYS A 2 -23.16 11.00 9.43
C LYS A 2 -22.32 9.75 9.71
N ILE A 3 -21.47 9.34 8.77
CA ILE A 3 -20.64 8.14 8.85
C ILE A 3 -19.58 8.26 9.97
N LEU A 4 -18.80 9.35 9.99
CA LEU A 4 -17.77 9.56 11.01
C LEU A 4 -18.35 9.65 12.43
N LYS A 5 -19.49 10.33 12.61
CA LYS A 5 -20.18 10.38 13.90
C LYS A 5 -20.69 9.00 14.34
N ASN A 6 -21.11 8.17 13.39
CA ASN A 6 -21.54 6.80 13.69
C ASN A 6 -20.35 5.96 14.15
N PHE A 7 -19.20 6.04 13.46
CA PHE A 7 -17.98 5.36 13.90
C PHE A 7 -17.49 5.82 15.29
N GLN A 8 -17.58 7.12 15.60
CA GLN A 8 -17.17 7.65 16.91
C GLN A 8 -18.09 7.22 18.06
N ASN A 9 -19.41 7.27 17.85
CA ASN A 9 -20.38 7.21 18.95
C ASN A 9 -21.16 5.88 19.01
N ASN A 10 -21.16 5.09 17.94
CA ASN A 10 -21.91 3.84 17.89
C ASN A 10 -20.97 2.65 18.09
N PRO A 11 -21.00 1.98 19.25
CA PRO A 11 -20.13 0.84 19.53
C PRO A 11 -20.40 -0.37 18.61
N ARG A 12 -21.51 -0.38 17.87
CA ARG A 12 -21.79 -1.43 16.85
C ARG A 12 -21.04 -1.21 15.53
N VAL A 13 -20.44 -0.04 15.31
CA VAL A 13 -19.73 0.30 14.07
C VAL A 13 -18.30 0.70 14.43
N ASN A 14 -17.40 -0.28 14.42
CA ASN A 14 -16.00 -0.12 14.81
C ASN A 14 -15.03 -0.08 13.62
N THR A 15 -15.55 -0.08 12.39
CA THR A 15 -14.76 -0.15 11.15
C THR A 15 -15.29 0.85 10.13
N ILE A 16 -14.37 1.59 9.51
CA ILE A 16 -14.65 2.46 8.36
C ILE A 16 -13.58 2.25 7.29
N PHE A 17 -13.99 2.35 6.03
CA PHE A 17 -13.08 2.42 4.90
C PHE A 17 -13.03 3.85 4.40
N VAL A 18 -11.82 4.32 4.13
CA VAL A 18 -11.56 5.67 3.63
C VAL A 18 -10.60 5.61 2.46
N SER A 19 -10.77 6.48 1.47
CA SER A 19 -9.87 6.61 0.33
C SER A 19 -8.73 7.59 0.64
N LYS A 20 -7.80 7.76 -0.30
CA LYS A 20 -6.66 8.70 -0.23
C LYS A 20 -7.08 10.14 0.11
N ILE A 21 -8.29 10.57 -0.26
CA ILE A 21 -8.85 11.90 0.10
C ILE A 21 -8.86 12.13 1.62
N ALA A 22 -9.03 11.08 2.42
CA ALA A 22 -9.07 11.20 3.87
C ALA A 22 -7.70 11.54 4.48
N ASP A 23 -6.62 11.41 3.72
CA ASP A 23 -5.26 11.71 4.19
C ASP A 23 -5.01 13.22 4.31
N THR A 24 -5.62 14.04 3.45
CA THR A 24 -5.34 15.49 3.37
C THR A 24 -6.48 16.38 3.85
N SER A 25 -7.72 15.93 3.70
CA SER A 25 -8.86 16.86 3.63
C SER A 25 -9.85 16.76 4.79
N PHE A 26 -9.71 15.77 5.68
CA PHE A 26 -10.67 15.53 6.75
C PHE A 26 -9.99 15.12 8.06
N ASP A 27 -10.49 15.63 9.18
CA ASP A 27 -10.12 15.11 10.51
C ASP A 27 -10.78 13.75 10.70
N LEU A 28 -9.97 12.71 10.57
CA LEU A 28 -10.41 11.36 10.88
C LEU A 28 -10.63 11.21 12.39
N PRO A 29 -11.70 10.51 12.78
CA PRO A 29 -11.96 10.20 14.18
C PRO A 29 -10.81 9.39 14.78
N GLU A 30 -10.62 9.57 16.09
CA GLU A 30 -9.60 8.84 16.85
C GLU A 30 -9.82 7.32 16.69
N ALA A 31 -8.81 6.61 16.21
CA ALA A 31 -8.84 5.16 16.02
C ALA A 31 -7.69 4.49 16.76
N ASN A 32 -7.92 3.27 17.24
CA ASN A 32 -6.87 2.48 17.90
C ASN A 32 -6.11 1.60 16.93
N VAL A 33 -6.71 1.26 15.79
CA VAL A 33 -6.11 0.40 14.77
C VAL A 33 -6.26 1.09 13.43
N LEU A 34 -5.16 1.21 12.70
CA LEU A 34 -5.14 1.67 11.31
C LEU A 34 -4.59 0.55 10.43
N ILE A 35 -5.31 0.23 9.37
CA ILE A 35 -4.88 -0.73 8.34
C ILE A 35 -4.73 0.04 7.03
N GLN A 36 -3.53 0.08 6.50
CA GLN A 36 -3.24 0.62 5.18
C GLN A 36 -3.08 -0.51 4.18
N VAL A 37 -3.92 -0.49 3.16
CA VAL A 37 -3.90 -1.42 2.02
C VAL A 37 -3.41 -0.63 0.82
N SER A 38 -2.38 -1.13 0.13
CA SER A 38 -1.69 -0.49 -1.00
C SER A 38 -1.13 0.90 -0.69
N ALA A 39 0.18 1.05 -0.78
CA ALA A 39 0.81 2.34 -0.56
C ALA A 39 1.92 2.57 -1.58
N HIS A 40 1.65 3.40 -2.57
CA HIS A 40 2.62 3.85 -3.54
C HIS A 40 3.04 5.29 -3.24
N GLY A 41 4.36 5.50 -3.10
CA GLY A 41 4.94 6.83 -3.02
C GLY A 41 4.45 7.68 -1.83
N GLY A 42 4.94 8.92 -1.75
CA GLY A 42 4.57 9.89 -0.73
C GLY A 42 5.61 10.12 0.37
N SER A 43 5.45 11.26 1.04
CA SER A 43 6.36 11.71 2.08
C SER A 43 6.20 10.89 3.37
N ARG A 44 7.22 10.08 3.66
CA ARG A 44 7.33 9.30 4.91
C ARG A 44 7.15 10.14 6.17
N ARG A 45 7.55 11.42 6.12
CA ARG A 45 7.37 12.36 7.23
C ARG A 45 5.90 12.74 7.43
N GLN A 46 5.17 12.99 6.34
CA GLN A 46 3.73 13.25 6.40
C GLN A 46 2.96 12.01 6.88
N GLU A 47 3.36 10.82 6.40
CA GLU A 47 2.77 9.56 6.84
C GLU A 47 2.91 9.35 8.36
N ALA A 48 4.10 9.54 8.94
CA ALA A 48 4.25 9.42 10.40
C ALA A 48 3.48 10.49 11.19
N GLN A 49 3.42 11.72 10.68
CA GLN A 49 2.60 12.77 11.30
C GLN A 49 1.10 12.40 11.26
N ARG A 50 0.64 11.81 10.16
CA ARG A 50 -0.73 11.30 10.00
C ARG A 50 -1.02 10.16 10.96
N LEU A 51 -0.09 9.19 11.08
CA LEU A 51 -0.20 8.10 12.06
C LEU A 51 -0.40 8.66 13.47
N GLY A 52 0.38 9.66 13.88
CA GLY A 52 0.26 10.30 15.20
C GLY A 52 -1.06 11.06 15.43
N ARG A 53 -1.74 11.51 14.38
CA ARG A 53 -3.06 12.17 14.49
C ARG A 53 -4.20 11.17 14.61
N ILE A 54 -4.14 10.08 13.83
CA ILE A 54 -5.20 9.08 13.74
C ILE A 54 -5.14 8.10 14.92
N LEU A 55 -3.94 7.60 15.20
CA LEU A 55 -3.73 6.58 16.22
C LEU A 55 -3.68 7.21 17.59
N ARG A 56 -4.61 6.81 18.45
CA ARG A 56 -4.60 7.19 19.86
C ARG A 56 -4.75 5.98 20.75
N ALA A 57 -4.07 6.02 21.88
CA ALA A 57 -4.22 5.02 22.91
C ALA A 57 -5.67 5.01 23.41
N LYS A 58 -6.24 3.82 23.60
CA LYS A 58 -7.54 3.68 24.25
C LYS A 58 -7.41 4.15 25.69
N LYS A 59 -8.29 5.07 26.12
CA LYS A 59 -8.36 5.46 27.54
C LYS A 59 -8.67 4.19 28.36
N ASN A 60 -7.81 3.89 29.34
CA ASN A 60 -7.87 2.72 30.23
C ASN A 60 -7.37 1.38 29.68
N ALA A 61 -6.58 1.35 28.60
CA ALA A 61 -5.92 0.11 28.21
C ALA A 61 -4.71 -0.16 29.12
N THR A 62 -4.67 -1.37 29.69
CA THR A 62 -3.63 -1.87 30.61
C THR A 62 -2.39 -2.36 29.88
N ASP A 63 -2.44 -2.44 28.56
CA ASP A 63 -1.36 -2.97 27.74
C ASP A 63 -0.30 -1.90 27.44
N GLU A 64 0.94 -2.34 27.23
CA GLU A 64 2.08 -1.49 26.87
C GLU A 64 1.90 -0.85 25.48
N PHE A 65 1.12 -1.50 24.60
CA PHE A 65 0.81 -1.06 23.24
C PHE A 65 -0.69 -0.86 23.05
N ASN A 66 -1.12 0.40 22.96
CA ASN A 66 -2.54 0.78 22.92
C ASN A 66 -3.02 1.29 21.57
N ALA A 67 -2.15 1.22 20.55
CA ALA A 67 -2.46 1.57 19.17
C ALA A 67 -1.62 0.74 18.18
N PHE A 68 -2.24 0.29 17.10
CA PHE A 68 -1.61 -0.57 16.10
C PHE A 68 -1.73 0.01 14.70
N PHE A 69 -0.64 -0.08 13.95
CA PHE A 69 -0.57 0.26 12.54
C PHE A 69 -0.18 -0.98 11.73
N TYR A 70 -1.07 -1.39 10.83
CA TYR A 70 -0.82 -2.48 9.89
C TYR A 70 -0.65 -1.92 8.48
N SER A 71 0.38 -2.37 7.77
CA SER A 71 0.57 -2.12 6.35
C SER A 71 0.57 -3.46 5.64
N LEU A 72 -0.41 -3.69 4.77
CA LEU A 72 -0.43 -4.87 3.91
C LEU A 72 0.49 -4.63 2.73
N VAL A 73 1.39 -5.60 2.48
CA VAL A 73 2.42 -5.51 1.45
C VAL A 73 2.39 -6.78 0.62
N SER A 74 2.20 -6.62 -0.68
CA SER A 74 2.23 -7.71 -1.64
C SER A 74 3.68 -8.12 -1.88
N GLN A 75 4.02 -9.37 -1.54
CA GLN A 75 5.36 -9.92 -1.73
C GLN A 75 5.75 -9.92 -3.21
N ASP A 76 7.05 -9.79 -3.48
CA ASP A 76 7.63 -9.75 -4.83
C ASP A 76 7.06 -8.66 -5.76
N THR A 77 6.48 -7.61 -5.17
CA THR A 77 6.06 -6.40 -5.89
C THR A 77 6.92 -5.19 -5.53
N VAL A 78 6.72 -4.09 -6.25
CA VAL A 78 7.35 -2.79 -5.95
C VAL A 78 7.04 -2.29 -4.52
N GLU A 79 5.94 -2.74 -3.91
CA GLU A 79 5.55 -2.38 -2.54
C GLU A 79 6.60 -2.78 -1.50
N MET A 80 7.35 -3.87 -1.74
CA MET A 80 8.44 -4.32 -0.87
C MET A 80 9.53 -3.26 -0.73
N GLY A 81 9.87 -2.56 -1.82
CA GLY A 81 10.86 -1.49 -1.82
C GLY A 81 10.41 -0.29 -0.98
N TYR A 82 9.13 0.10 -1.10
CA TYR A 82 8.54 1.17 -0.30
C TYR A 82 8.44 0.78 1.18
N SER A 83 8.02 -0.45 1.48
CA SER A 83 7.92 -0.98 2.85
C SER A 83 9.27 -0.95 3.59
N ARG A 84 10.37 -1.36 2.94
CA ARG A 84 11.72 -1.27 3.54
C ARG A 84 12.13 0.16 3.89
N LYS A 85 11.84 1.12 3.00
CA LYS A 85 12.10 2.55 3.25
C LYS A 85 11.26 3.08 4.41
N ARG A 86 10.00 2.64 4.53
CA ARG A 86 9.08 2.98 5.62
C ARG A 86 9.54 2.41 6.95
N GLN A 87 9.90 1.12 6.98
CA GLN A 87 10.44 0.45 8.17
C GLN A 87 11.63 1.24 8.73
N ARG A 88 12.63 1.55 7.89
CA ARG A 88 13.80 2.33 8.31
C ARG A 88 13.41 3.68 8.88
N PHE A 89 12.47 4.38 8.26
CA PHE A 89 12.01 5.68 8.74
C PHE A 89 11.30 5.57 10.10
N LEU A 90 10.34 4.66 10.26
CA LEU A 90 9.59 4.47 11.50
C LEU A 90 10.50 4.07 12.67
N VAL A 91 11.42 3.13 12.44
CA VAL A 91 12.41 2.72 13.45
C VAL A 91 13.28 3.91 13.87
N ASN A 92 13.73 4.74 12.91
CA ASN A 92 14.51 5.95 13.23
C ASN A 92 13.72 7.00 14.03
N GLN A 93 12.38 7.00 13.95
CA GLN A 93 11.52 7.85 14.76
C GLN A 93 11.16 7.23 16.12
N GLY A 94 11.68 6.02 16.43
CA GLY A 94 11.46 5.32 17.69
C GLY A 94 10.20 4.45 17.73
N TYR A 95 9.52 4.21 16.61
CA TYR A 95 8.39 3.30 16.57
C TYR A 95 8.84 1.84 16.62
N ALA A 96 8.15 1.03 17.43
CA ALA A 96 8.26 -0.42 17.37
C ALA A 96 7.74 -0.92 16.03
N TYR A 97 8.49 -1.80 15.37
CA TYR A 97 8.14 -2.32 14.05
C TYR A 97 8.38 -3.83 14.00
N LYS A 98 7.38 -4.58 13.52
CA LYS A 98 7.45 -6.03 13.36
C LYS A 98 6.96 -6.42 11.97
N VAL A 99 7.75 -7.25 11.29
CA VAL A 99 7.34 -7.92 10.05
C VAL A 99 6.59 -9.20 10.42
N VAL A 100 5.39 -9.39 9.88
CA VAL A 100 4.55 -10.56 10.14
C VAL A 100 4.24 -11.22 8.80
N ASN A 101 4.76 -12.43 8.59
CA ASN A 101 4.54 -13.22 7.37
C ASN A 101 3.28 -14.10 7.46
N HIS A 102 2.88 -14.48 8.68
CA HIS A 102 1.74 -15.32 8.94
C HIS A 102 1.03 -14.82 10.19
N LEU A 103 -0.29 -14.64 10.09
CA LEU A 103 -1.13 -14.23 11.22
C LEU A 103 -1.55 -15.47 12.01
N PRO A 104 -1.19 -15.59 13.30
CA PRO A 104 -1.58 -16.73 14.11
C PRO A 104 -3.10 -16.88 14.16
N GLY A 105 -3.59 -18.10 13.90
CA GLY A 105 -5.02 -18.41 13.98
C GLY A 105 -5.83 -18.01 12.75
N ILE A 106 -5.21 -17.45 11.71
CA ILE A 106 -5.90 -17.08 10.47
C ILE A 106 -6.63 -18.28 9.81
N GLU A 107 -6.05 -19.47 9.94
CA GLU A 107 -6.60 -20.75 9.44
C GLU A 107 -7.93 -21.15 10.10
N LYS A 108 -8.26 -20.58 11.27
CA LYS A 108 -9.47 -20.90 12.04
C LYS A 108 -10.64 -19.95 11.72
N GLU A 109 -10.36 -18.86 11.01
CA GLU A 109 -11.36 -17.85 10.66
C GLU A 109 -12.08 -18.23 9.36
N ASP A 110 -13.32 -17.79 9.21
CA ASP A 110 -14.08 -17.93 7.95
C ASP A 110 -13.61 -16.88 6.92
N LEU A 111 -12.53 -17.21 6.20
CA LEU A 111 -11.93 -16.31 5.21
C LEU A 111 -12.66 -16.40 3.86
N LYS A 112 -12.86 -15.23 3.24
CA LYS A 112 -13.28 -15.13 1.83
C LYS A 112 -12.12 -15.45 0.89
N LEU A 113 -12.44 -15.81 -0.35
CA LEU A 113 -11.46 -16.20 -1.38
C LEU A 113 -10.67 -17.46 -1.01
N SER A 114 -11.30 -18.39 -0.28
CA SER A 114 -10.67 -19.64 0.14
C SER A 114 -10.60 -20.66 -1.00
N THR A 115 -11.52 -20.58 -1.96
CA THR A 115 -11.56 -21.49 -3.10
C THR A 115 -10.90 -20.90 -4.34
N LYS A 116 -10.33 -21.78 -5.19
CA LYS A 116 -9.77 -21.36 -6.49
C LYS A 116 -10.81 -20.74 -7.41
N GLU A 117 -12.07 -21.16 -7.30
CA GLU A 117 -13.15 -20.64 -8.14
C GLU A 117 -13.46 -19.18 -7.81
N GLU A 118 -13.59 -18.85 -6.52
CA GLU A 118 -13.75 -17.46 -6.05
C GLU A 118 -12.56 -16.58 -6.46
N GLN A 119 -11.34 -17.09 -6.30
CA GLN A 119 -10.13 -16.38 -6.70
C GLN A 119 -10.08 -16.14 -8.22
N LEU A 120 -10.46 -17.13 -9.03
CA LEU A 120 -10.53 -16.98 -10.49
C LEU A 120 -11.64 -16.03 -10.92
N SER A 121 -12.76 -16.00 -10.21
CA SER A 121 -13.82 -15.01 -10.46
C SER A 121 -13.30 -13.59 -10.24
N LEU A 122 -12.68 -13.33 -9.09
CA LEU A 122 -12.08 -12.04 -8.80
C LEU A 122 -11.02 -11.67 -9.83
N LEU A 123 -10.16 -12.62 -10.23
CA LEU A 123 -9.15 -12.37 -11.26
C LEU A 123 -9.78 -11.97 -12.60
N ARG A 124 -10.87 -12.61 -13.01
CA ARG A 124 -11.58 -12.24 -14.26
C ARG A 124 -12.17 -10.85 -14.17
N ASP A 125 -12.72 -10.48 -13.02
CA ASP A 125 -13.28 -9.15 -12.81
C ASP A 125 -12.18 -8.09 -12.88
N VAL A 126 -11.05 -8.32 -12.19
CA VAL A 126 -9.86 -7.46 -12.28
C VAL A 126 -9.36 -7.35 -13.72
N LEU A 127 -9.26 -8.45 -14.46
CA LEU A 127 -8.81 -8.42 -15.86
C LEU A 127 -9.74 -7.64 -16.80
N ARG A 128 -11.01 -7.44 -16.42
CA ARG A 128 -11.99 -6.64 -17.18
C ARG A 128 -11.98 -5.17 -16.78
N THR A 129 -11.44 -4.85 -15.61
CA THR A 129 -11.26 -3.49 -15.12
C THR A 129 -10.30 -2.73 -16.02
N ASN A 130 -10.57 -1.44 -16.25
CA ASN A 130 -9.76 -0.60 -17.13
C ASN A 130 -8.66 0.12 -16.33
N ASP A 131 -7.62 0.60 -17.03
CA ASP A 131 -6.48 1.32 -16.44
C ASP A 131 -6.90 2.54 -15.58
N ALA A 132 -8.09 3.12 -15.84
CA ALA A 132 -8.64 4.24 -15.08
C ALA A 132 -8.93 3.92 -13.60
N ASP A 133 -9.29 2.68 -13.28
CA ASP A 133 -9.56 2.28 -11.88
C ASP A 133 -8.26 2.07 -11.08
N ALA A 134 -7.12 2.01 -11.77
CA ALA A 134 -5.79 1.92 -11.16
C ALA A 134 -5.09 3.29 -11.03
N GLU A 135 -5.66 4.37 -11.58
CA GLU A 135 -5.10 5.70 -11.40
C GLU A 135 -5.42 6.23 -10.01
N GLU A 136 -4.38 6.53 -9.24
CA GLU A 136 -4.57 7.22 -7.96
C GLU A 136 -4.93 8.68 -8.19
N GLU A 137 -5.89 9.17 -7.41
CA GLU A 137 -6.16 10.61 -7.33
C GLU A 137 -4.91 11.34 -6.82
N ARG A 138 -4.45 12.32 -7.60
CA ARG A 138 -3.33 13.19 -7.21
C ARG A 138 -3.80 14.17 -6.15
N THR A 139 -3.26 14.04 -4.95
CA THR A 139 -3.48 15.00 -3.87
C THR A 139 -2.49 16.16 -3.98
N LYS A 140 -2.79 17.29 -3.31
CA LYS A 140 -1.87 18.44 -3.28
C LYS A 140 -0.50 18.07 -2.72
N ASP A 141 -0.43 17.12 -1.79
CA ASP A 141 0.83 16.64 -1.20
C ASP A 141 1.68 15.84 -2.20
N ASP A 142 1.06 15.11 -3.13
CA ASP A 142 1.77 14.37 -4.19
C ASP A 142 2.49 15.34 -5.17
N LEU A 143 1.93 16.52 -5.40
CA LEU A 143 2.52 17.54 -6.29
C LEU A 143 3.79 18.19 -5.71
N TYR A 144 3.89 18.31 -4.39
CA TYR A 144 5.08 18.87 -3.73
C TYR A 144 6.24 17.89 -3.66
N ASP A 145 5.96 16.58 -3.55
CA ASP A 145 7.00 15.54 -3.50
C ASP A 145 7.59 15.26 -4.90
N GLY A 146 6.77 15.38 -5.96
CA GLY A 146 7.21 15.22 -7.35
C GLY A 146 8.29 16.22 -7.80
N ILE A 147 8.37 17.41 -7.18
CA ILE A 147 9.41 18.41 -7.45
C ILE A 147 10.77 17.99 -6.86
N ARG A 148 10.80 17.14 -5.83
CA ARG A 148 12.05 16.68 -5.22
C ARG A 148 12.68 15.52 -5.97
N ASP A 149 11.88 14.61 -6.50
CA ASP A 149 12.38 13.47 -7.28
C ASP A 149 12.74 13.85 -8.74
N SER A 150 12.25 14.97 -9.27
CA SER A 150 12.61 15.46 -10.62
C SER A 150 14.04 16.01 -10.75
N ASN A 151 14.77 16.19 -9.65
CA ASN A 151 16.15 16.69 -9.68
C ASN A 151 17.21 15.58 -9.91
N TYR A 152 16.81 14.32 -10.06
CA TYR A 152 17.67 13.29 -10.64
C TYR A 152 17.43 13.22 -12.15
N SER A 153 17.88 14.25 -12.88
CA SER A 153 18.12 14.06 -14.31
C SER A 153 19.31 13.11 -14.46
N LYS A 154 19.05 11.93 -15.02
CA LYS A 154 20.12 11.07 -15.55
C LYS A 154 20.92 11.90 -16.54
N ARG A 155 22.19 12.14 -16.26
CA ARG A 155 23.14 12.58 -17.29
C ARG A 155 23.26 11.44 -18.29
N GLU A 156 22.93 11.70 -19.56
CA GLU A 156 23.29 10.83 -20.67
C GLU A 156 24.82 10.70 -20.71
N GLY A 157 25.35 9.48 -20.65
CA GLY A 157 26.77 9.26 -20.94
C GLY A 157 27.50 8.10 -20.25
N ASP A 158 26.89 7.29 -19.38
CA ASP A 158 27.60 6.15 -18.77
C ASP A 158 27.28 4.82 -19.48
N HIS A 159 28.19 4.42 -20.38
CA HIS A 159 28.29 3.07 -20.91
C HIS A 159 29.07 2.18 -19.94
N VAL A 160 28.42 1.14 -19.39
CA VAL A 160 29.11 0.04 -18.72
C VAL A 160 28.95 -1.22 -19.57
N HIS A 161 30.06 -1.65 -20.16
CA HIS A 161 30.18 -2.84 -20.99
C HIS A 161 30.43 -4.06 -20.08
N SER A 162 29.63 -5.11 -20.22
CA SER A 162 29.88 -6.41 -19.59
C SER A 162 29.31 -7.51 -20.50
N GLY A 163 30.21 -8.27 -21.13
CA GLY A 163 29.88 -9.30 -22.10
C GLY A 163 29.41 -10.63 -21.49
N GLY A 164 28.90 -11.51 -22.37
CA GLY A 164 28.65 -12.92 -22.04
C GLY A 164 27.50 -13.57 -22.81
N TYR A 165 27.79 -14.14 -23.98
CA TYR A 165 27.19 -15.30 -24.67
C TYR A 165 25.65 -15.57 -24.61
N GLY A 166 24.99 -15.28 -25.74
CA GLY A 166 24.40 -16.28 -26.65
C GLY A 166 23.35 -17.28 -26.13
N GLY A 167 22.07 -16.94 -26.33
CA GLY A 167 20.94 -17.88 -26.29
C GLY A 167 19.63 -17.18 -26.72
N THR A 168 19.37 -17.06 -28.02
CA THR A 168 18.15 -16.42 -28.54
C THR A 168 16.97 -17.37 -28.49
N TYR A 169 16.09 -17.18 -27.50
CA TYR A 169 14.73 -17.73 -27.52
C TYR A 169 13.80 -16.73 -28.21
N SER A 170 13.35 -17.05 -29.42
CA SER A 170 12.28 -16.31 -30.10
C SER A 170 10.93 -16.67 -29.48
N VAL A 171 10.40 -15.80 -28.61
CA VAL A 171 9.01 -15.89 -28.11
C VAL A 171 8.14 -14.98 -28.96
N ALA A 172 7.07 -15.55 -29.52
CA ALA A 172 6.09 -14.84 -30.34
C ALA A 172 5.56 -13.59 -29.62
N LYS A 173 5.65 -12.43 -30.29
CA LYS A 173 5.03 -11.16 -29.86
C LYS A 173 3.51 -11.30 -29.90
N GLY A 174 2.94 -11.80 -28.81
CA GLY A 174 1.53 -11.59 -28.51
C GLY A 174 1.30 -10.11 -28.18
N ASN A 175 0.23 -9.54 -28.72
CA ASN A 175 -0.11 -8.12 -28.65
C ASN A 175 -0.07 -7.60 -27.19
N ILE A 176 0.87 -6.69 -26.89
CA ILE A 176 1.15 -6.20 -25.53
C ILE A 176 0.05 -5.23 -25.03
N GLU A 177 -0.75 -4.68 -25.94
CA GLU A 177 -1.75 -3.66 -25.64
C GLU A 177 -2.97 -4.18 -24.87
N SER A 178 -3.23 -5.49 -24.85
CA SER A 178 -4.40 -6.08 -24.18
C SER A 178 -4.11 -6.64 -22.78
N ARG A 179 -2.90 -6.45 -22.23
CA ARG A 179 -2.57 -6.92 -20.89
C ARG A 179 -2.94 -5.90 -19.82
N HIS A 180 -3.69 -6.35 -18.82
CA HIS A 180 -4.05 -5.56 -17.64
C HIS A 180 -2.80 -5.00 -16.92
N PRO A 181 -2.82 -3.75 -16.39
CA PRO A 181 -1.66 -3.06 -15.79
C PRO A 181 -0.88 -3.85 -14.76
N LEU A 182 -1.58 -4.61 -13.91
CA LEU A 182 -0.98 -5.50 -12.91
C LEU A 182 0.03 -6.49 -13.52
N PHE A 183 -0.12 -6.85 -14.79
CA PHE A 183 0.71 -7.84 -15.48
C PHE A 183 1.59 -7.23 -16.58
N LYS A 184 1.55 -5.91 -16.78
CA LYS A 184 2.44 -5.21 -17.73
C LYS A 184 3.90 -5.24 -17.27
N ARG A 185 4.17 -5.36 -15.96
CA ARG A 185 5.52 -5.29 -15.37
C ARG A 185 6.17 -6.63 -15.01
N PHE A 186 5.46 -7.76 -15.11
CA PHE A 186 6.03 -9.08 -14.85
C PHE A 186 6.66 -9.66 -16.14
N ARG A 187 7.78 -9.06 -16.60
CA ARG A 187 8.91 -9.71 -17.30
C ARG A 187 9.90 -8.66 -17.84
N SER A 188 11.07 -8.57 -17.21
CA SER A 188 12.40 -8.78 -17.81
C SER A 188 13.41 -8.85 -16.69
#